data_AF-A0A535HQ31-F1
#
_entry.id   AF-A0A535HQ31-F1
#
_cell.length_a   1.000
_cell.length_b   1.000
_cell.length_c   1.000
_cell.angle_alpha   90.00
_cell.angle_beta   90.00
_cell.angle_gamma   90.00
#
_symmetry.space_group_name_H-M   'P 1'
#
loop_
_entity.id
_entity.type
_entity.pdbx_description
1 polymer ?
#
loop_
_entity_poly.entity_id
_entity_poly.type
_entity_poly.pdbx_seq_one_letter_code
_entity_poly.pdbx_strand_id
1 'polypeptide(L)'
;MDEYQLEIQDIRRTLLRLKADKAAEELIEEYEAELRNLVALYQAATETFEQGGRQPRLRDALAELGFGEWTLTNVYGFVYEAAMETETAGRDLANVINHTDYAASLLAALNA
;
A
#
# COMPACT_ATOMS: atom_id res chain seq x y z
N MET A 1 -1.13 15.96 5.65
CA MET A 1 -2.01 14.83 5.34
C MET A 1 -1.94 14.66 3.85
N ASP A 2 -1.46 13.50 3.40
CA ASP A 2 -1.41 13.17 1.97
C ASP A 2 -2.77 12.65 1.48
N GLU A 3 -2.90 12.46 0.17
CA GLU A 3 -4.15 12.04 -0.47
C GLU A 3 -4.65 10.67 0.03
N TYR A 4 -3.74 9.74 0.28
CA TYR A 4 -4.07 8.39 0.78
C TYR A 4 -4.65 8.43 2.20
N GLN A 5 -4.10 9.28 3.08
CA GLN A 5 -4.67 9.49 4.41
C GLN A 5 -6.08 10.08 4.35
N LEU A 6 -6.36 10.99 3.40
CA LEU A 6 -7.70 11.54 3.21
C LEU A 6 -8.68 10.45 2.75
N GLU A 7 -8.28 9.64 1.78
CA GLU A 7 -9.06 8.51 1.26
C GLU A 7 -9.39 7.49 2.37
N ILE A 8 -8.39 7.09 3.16
CA ILE A 8 -8.56 6.20 4.32
C ILE A 8 -9.58 6.80 5.32
N GLN A 9 -9.54 8.11 5.56
CA GLN A 9 -10.48 8.76 6.47
C GLN A 9 -11.90 8.83 5.90
N ASP A 10 -12.04 9.07 4.60
CA ASP A 10 -13.34 9.12 3.95
C ASP A 10 -14.01 7.76 3.90
N ILE A 11 -13.26 6.68 3.65
CA ILE A 11 -13.78 5.31 3.72
C ILE A 11 -14.19 4.96 5.16
N ARG A 12 -13.39 5.32 6.17
CA ARG A 12 -13.78 5.14 7.59
C ARG A 12 -15.08 5.85 7.91
N ARG A 13 -15.27 7.08 7.43
CA ARG A 13 -16.51 7.83 7.63
C ARG A 13 -17.70 7.18 6.92
N THR A 14 -17.49 6.67 5.71
CA THR A 14 -18.51 5.94 4.95
C THR A 14 -18.92 4.66 5.67
N LEU A 15 -17.97 3.86 6.17
CA LEU A 15 -18.24 2.67 6.97
C LEU A 15 -19.05 2.97 8.23
N LEU A 16 -18.72 4.06 8.94
CA LEU A 16 -19.51 4.48 10.11
C LEU A 16 -20.96 4.79 9.74
N ARG A 17 -21.19 5.44 8.59
CA ARG A 17 -22.54 5.73 8.09
C ARG A 17 -23.27 4.45 7.70
N LEU A 18 -22.65 3.58 6.91
CA LEU A 18 -23.24 2.30 6.47
C LEU A 18 -23.67 1.43 7.66
N LYS A 19 -22.82 1.36 8.69
CA LYS A 19 -23.13 0.62 9.93
C LYS A 19 -24.28 1.26 10.72
N ALA A 20 -24.33 2.59 10.80
CA ALA A 20 -25.42 3.30 11.47
C ALA A 20 -26.76 3.10 10.75
N ASP A 21 -26.73 3.11 9.42
CA ASP A 21 -27.90 2.96 8.55
C ASP A 21 -28.34 1.48 8.39
N LYS A 22 -27.59 0.53 8.98
CA LYS A 22 -27.81 -0.91 8.84
C LYS A 22 -27.89 -1.35 7.38
N ALA A 23 -26.93 -0.87 6.58
CA ALA A 23 -26.77 -1.28 5.20
C ALA A 23 -26.55 -2.81 5.08
N ALA A 24 -26.61 -3.31 3.84
CA ALA A 24 -26.33 -4.72 3.54
C ALA A 24 -24.94 -5.12 4.07
N GLU A 25 -24.85 -6.33 4.63
CA GLU A 25 -23.62 -6.85 5.23
C GLU A 25 -22.52 -6.97 4.17
N GLU A 26 -22.85 -7.44 2.97
CA GLU A 26 -21.89 -7.60 1.87
C GLU A 26 -21.25 -6.25 1.47
N LEU A 27 -22.03 -5.17 1.50
CA LEU A 27 -21.53 -3.83 1.20
C LEU A 27 -20.57 -3.33 2.29
N ILE A 28 -20.88 -3.59 3.56
CA ILE A 28 -20.00 -3.21 4.66
C ILE A 28 -18.68 -3.99 4.57
N GLU A 29 -18.75 -5.30 4.30
CA GLU A 29 -17.57 -6.16 4.13
C GLU A 29 -16.67 -5.70 2.98
N GLU A 30 -17.25 -5.27 1.85
CA GLU A 30 -16.51 -4.73 0.71
C GLU A 30 -15.69 -3.49 1.11
N TYR A 31 -16.34 -2.50 1.74
CA TYR A 31 -15.65 -1.30 2.21
C TYR A 31 -14.63 -1.59 3.32
N GLU A 32 -14.87 -2.59 4.18
CA GLU A 32 -13.90 -3.01 5.18
C GLU A 32 -12.66 -3.66 4.53
N ALA A 33 -12.84 -4.46 3.48
CA ALA A 33 -11.74 -5.04 2.71
C ALA A 33 -10.92 -3.95 2.00
N GLU A 34 -11.60 -3.00 1.36
CA GLU A 34 -10.96 -1.84 0.72
C GLU A 34 -10.13 -1.03 1.74
N LEU A 35 -10.71 -0.75 2.92
CA LEU A 35 -10.01 -0.03 3.98
C LEU A 35 -8.76 -0.79 4.46
N ARG A 36 -8.85 -2.11 4.64
CA ARG A 36 -7.69 -2.92 5.04
C ARG A 36 -6.57 -2.84 4.00
N ASN A 37 -6.91 -2.96 2.72
CA ASN A 37 -5.94 -2.90 1.63
C ASN A 37 -5.27 -1.52 1.56
N LEU A 38 -6.03 -0.43 1.59
CA LEU A 38 -5.48 0.93 1.54
C LEU A 38 -4.58 1.24 2.74
N VAL A 39 -4.99 0.83 3.94
CA VAL A 39 -4.16 1.00 5.14
C VAL A 39 -2.84 0.23 5.02
N ALA A 40 -2.89 -1.02 4.55
CA ALA A 40 -1.70 -1.85 4.38
C ALA A 40 -0.74 -1.25 3.34
N LEU A 41 -1.25 -0.84 2.17
CA LEU A 41 -0.45 -0.17 1.13
C LEU A 41 0.22 1.10 1.66
N TYR A 42 -0.57 1.94 2.34
CA TYR A 42 -0.07 3.20 2.86
C TYR A 42 1.01 3.01 3.94
N GLN A 43 0.83 2.04 4.84
CA GLN A 43 1.83 1.68 5.84
C GLN A 43 3.11 1.14 5.19
N ALA A 44 2.99 0.16 4.29
CA ALA A 44 4.12 -0.43 3.60
C ALA A 44 4.91 0.61 2.77
N ALA A 45 4.22 1.52 2.09
CA ALA A 45 4.84 2.63 1.35
C ALA A 45 5.58 3.59 2.28
N THR A 46 4.96 3.95 3.41
CA THR A 46 5.57 4.85 4.41
C THR A 46 6.82 4.23 5.01
N GLU A 47 6.74 2.96 5.43
CA GLU A 47 7.87 2.23 5.99
C GLU A 47 9.03 2.10 4.98
N THR A 48 8.72 1.77 3.72
CA THR A 48 9.70 1.70 2.63
C THR A 48 10.34 3.06 2.36
N PHE A 49 9.52 4.12 2.33
CA PHE A 49 9.99 5.49 2.12
C PHE A 49 10.96 5.94 3.23
N GLU A 50 10.63 5.66 4.49
CA GLU A 50 11.47 5.95 5.66
C GLU A 50 12.78 5.17 5.64
N GLN A 51 12.77 3.91 5.20
CA GLN A 51 13.99 3.10 5.04
C GLN A 51 14.96 3.70 4.01
N GLY A 52 14.46 4.35 2.96
CA GLY A 52 15.28 5.09 1.98
C GLY A 52 16.03 6.30 2.56
N GLY A 53 15.72 6.72 3.78
CA GLY A 53 16.54 7.68 4.54
C GLY A 53 17.87 7.07 5.02
N ARG A 54 17.92 5.76 5.22
CA ARG A 54 19.08 5.02 5.74
C ARG A 54 19.82 4.23 4.66
N GLN A 55 19.18 3.99 3.52
CA GLN A 55 19.71 3.18 2.43
C GLN A 55 19.58 3.93 1.09
N PRO A 56 20.61 4.71 0.67
CA PRO A 56 20.57 5.49 -0.56
C PRO A 56 20.28 4.65 -1.82
N ARG A 57 20.74 3.39 -1.85
CA ARG A 57 20.53 2.45 -2.97
C ARG A 57 19.05 2.20 -3.29
N LEU A 58 18.14 2.37 -2.32
CA LEU A 58 16.69 2.26 -2.57
C LEU A 58 16.19 3.36 -3.51
N ARG A 59 16.78 4.55 -3.43
CA ARG A 59 16.40 5.69 -4.27
C ARG A 59 16.82 5.45 -5.72
N ASP A 60 18.05 4.99 -5.90
CA ASP A 60 18.59 4.64 -7.21
C ASP A 60 17.76 3.50 -7.83
N ALA A 61 17.41 2.48 -7.03
CA ALA A 61 16.55 1.38 -7.45
C ALA A 61 15.19 1.85 -7.98
N LEU A 62 14.51 2.71 -7.22
CA LEU A 62 13.19 3.23 -7.61
C LEU A 62 13.26 3.99 -8.94
N ALA A 63 14.29 4.81 -9.13
CA ALA A 63 14.49 5.58 -10.34
C ALA A 63 14.82 4.68 -11.55
N GLU A 64 15.69 3.68 -11.37
CA GLU A 64 16.07 2.72 -12.41
C GLU A 64 14.89 1.86 -12.90
N LEU A 65 13.96 1.51 -11.99
CA LEU A 65 12.72 0.83 -12.34
C LEU A 65 11.68 1.73 -13.02
N GLY A 66 11.95 3.03 -13.17
CA GLY A 66 11.09 3.96 -13.89
C GLY A 66 9.97 4.62 -13.06
N PHE A 67 9.95 4.42 -11.74
CA PHE A 67 8.99 5.09 -10.84
C PHE A 67 9.35 6.56 -10.56
N GLY A 68 10.57 6.98 -10.93
CA GLY A 68 11.03 8.38 -10.83
C GLY A 68 11.69 8.73 -9.50
N GLU A 69 11.56 10.00 -9.09
CA GLU A 69 12.22 10.55 -7.89
C GLU A 69 11.78 9.86 -6.59
N TRP A 70 12.64 9.89 -5.55
CA TRP A 70 12.31 9.33 -4.23
C TRP A 70 11.29 10.20 -3.48
N THR A 71 10.02 9.99 -3.78
CA THR A 71 8.86 10.63 -3.13
C THR A 71 7.92 9.55 -2.59
N LEU A 72 7.12 9.88 -1.56
CA LEU A 72 6.16 8.92 -1.01
C LEU A 72 5.16 8.44 -2.08
N THR A 73 4.71 9.32 -2.97
CA THR A 73 3.82 8.97 -4.09
C THR A 73 4.44 7.92 -5.02
N ASN A 74 5.71 8.09 -5.39
CA ASN A 74 6.39 7.15 -6.29
C ASN A 74 6.69 5.81 -5.58
N VAL A 75 7.07 5.86 -4.30
CA VAL A 75 7.23 4.64 -3.48
C VAL A 75 5.91 3.91 -3.32
N TYR A 76 4.80 4.63 -3.11
CA TYR A 76 3.46 4.06 -3.07
C TYR A 76 3.11 3.37 -4.39
N GLY A 77 3.40 4.01 -5.53
CA GLY A 77 3.22 3.42 -6.85
C GLY A 77 3.95 2.09 -7.00
N PHE A 78 5.22 2.02 -6.59
CA PHE A 78 5.98 0.78 -6.57
C PHE A 78 5.36 -0.30 -5.67
N VAL A 79 5.02 0.05 -4.42
CA VAL A 79 4.42 -0.89 -3.46
C VAL A 79 3.10 -1.43 -4.00
N TYR A 80 2.28 -0.56 -4.60
CA TYR A 80 1.02 -0.94 -5.22
C TYR A 80 1.24 -1.93 -6.38
N GLU A 81 2.13 -1.61 -7.32
CA GLU A 81 2.42 -2.48 -8.47
C GLU A 81 2.95 -3.85 -8.01
N ALA A 82 3.94 -3.87 -7.12
CA ALA A 82 4.49 -5.10 -6.56
C ALA A 82 3.44 -5.91 -5.77
N ALA A 83 2.53 -5.25 -5.04
CA ALA A 83 1.42 -5.93 -4.37
C ALA A 83 0.46 -6.59 -5.36
N MET A 84 0.15 -5.90 -6.46
CA MET A 84 -0.76 -6.40 -7.50
C MET A 84 -0.18 -7.56 -8.30
N GLU A 85 1.15 -7.62 -8.45
CA GLU A 85 1.85 -8.73 -9.07
C GLU A 85 2.02 -9.95 -8.13
N THR A 86 1.82 -9.76 -6.82
CA THR A 86 2.01 -10.83 -5.85
C THR A 86 0.84 -11.80 -5.84
N GLU A 87 1.13 -13.09 -5.97
CA GLU A 87 0.11 -14.14 -5.84
C GLU A 87 -0.38 -14.24 -4.38
N THR A 88 -1.67 -14.01 -4.18
CA THR A 88 -2.25 -14.04 -2.84
C THR A 88 -2.41 -15.46 -2.28
N ALA A 89 -2.42 -16.48 -3.15
CA ALA A 89 -2.65 -17.89 -2.81
C ALA A 89 -3.91 -18.09 -1.92
N GLY A 90 -4.95 -17.28 -2.17
CA GLY A 90 -6.20 -17.29 -1.39
C GLY A 90 -6.17 -16.52 -0.07
N ARG A 91 -5.07 -15.81 0.23
CA ARG A 91 -4.98 -14.89 1.38
C ARG A 91 -5.59 -13.52 1.04
N ASP A 92 -6.04 -12.81 2.07
CA ASP A 92 -6.42 -11.40 1.96
C ASP A 92 -5.20 -10.55 1.53
N LEU A 93 -5.41 -9.62 0.59
CA LEU A 93 -4.32 -8.83 -0.01
C LEU A 93 -3.60 -7.97 1.05
N ALA A 94 -4.32 -7.35 1.99
CA ALA A 94 -3.71 -6.60 3.07
C ALA A 94 -2.76 -7.47 3.90
N ASN A 95 -3.11 -8.74 4.12
CA ASN A 95 -2.22 -9.67 4.81
C ASN A 95 -0.94 -9.96 4.02
N VAL A 96 -1.01 -10.06 2.69
CA VAL A 96 0.17 -10.24 1.84
C VAL A 96 1.07 -9.01 1.89
N ILE A 97 0.49 -7.81 1.75
CA ILE A 97 1.20 -6.53 1.81
C ILE A 97 1.95 -6.40 3.13
N ASN A 98 1.25 -6.63 4.26
CA ASN A 98 1.82 -6.49 5.60
C ASN A 98 3.00 -7.44 5.91
N HIS A 99 3.18 -8.50 5.12
CA HIS A 99 4.27 -9.47 5.31
C HIS A 99 5.34 -9.40 4.21
N THR A 100 5.23 -8.44 3.29
CA THR A 100 6.19 -8.25 2.20
C THR A 100 7.22 -7.18 2.57
N ASP A 101 8.51 -7.52 2.47
CA ASP A 101 9.60 -6.55 2.63
C ASP A 101 9.84 -5.84 1.29
N TYR A 102 9.12 -4.75 1.06
CA TYR A 102 9.19 -3.99 -0.19
C TYR A 102 10.55 -3.30 -0.42
N ALA A 103 11.28 -2.96 0.64
CA ALA A 103 12.63 -2.43 0.49
C ALA A 103 13.58 -3.52 -0.06
N ALA A 104 13.49 -4.75 0.47
CA ALA A 104 14.23 -5.88 -0.07
C ALA A 104 13.80 -6.22 -1.51
N SER A 105 12.50 -6.22 -1.82
CA SER A 105 11.99 -6.45 -3.18
C SER A 105 12.52 -5.41 -4.18
N LEU A 106 12.55 -4.14 -3.78
CA LEU A 106 13.07 -3.06 -4.62
C LEU A 106 14.56 -3.25 -4.94
N LEU A 107 15.37 -3.65 -3.95
CA LEU A 107 16.79 -3.96 -4.17
C LEU A 107 16.99 -5.24 -4.98
N ALA A 108 16.12 -6.23 -4.85
CA ALA A 108 16.19 -7.46 -5.63
C ALA A 108 15.92 -7.18 -7.12
N ALA A 109 14.95 -6.32 -7.43
CA ALA A 109 14.60 -5.93 -8.79
C ALA A 109 15.75 -5.23 -9.55
N LEU A 110 16.67 -4.57 -8.85
CA LEU A 110 17.90 -4.04 -9.46
C LEU A 110 18.90 -5.10 -9.95
N ASN A 111 18.86 -6.32 -9.39
CA ASN A 111 19.82 -7.38 -9.69
C ASN A 111 19.25 -8.47 -10.61
N ALA A 112 18.01 -8.33 -11.06
CA ALA A 112 17.30 -9.26 -11.94
C ALA A 112 17.52 -8.90 -13.41
#